data_AF-A0A7I8CN63-F1
#
_entry.id   AF-A0A7I8CN63-F1
#
_cell.length_a   1.000
_cell.length_b   1.000
_cell.length_c   1.000
_cell.angle_alpha   90.00
_cell.angle_beta   90.00
_cell.angle_gamma   90.00
#
_symmetry.space_group_name_H-M   'P 1'
#
loop_
_entity.id
_entity.type
_entity.pdbx_description
1 polymer ?
#
loop_
_entity_poly.entity_id
_entity_poly.type
_entity_poly.pdbx_seq_one_letter_code
_entity_poly.pdbx_strand_id
1 'polypeptide(L)'
;MIHIGSFSKTISPTLRLGFVVAPASLVPRFEEVAACLATAPGPAVQSATAEFMRDGHYMRHLRRMKRIYASRSNALMATLEAKGFEVYPSGLAVVLRLADGVDDKKIVREAYAYGLAPGPLSRWYCSEATQRSGLLLGVATTIERQLPNACDRLHQLIRKFS
;
A
#
# COMPACT_ATOMS: atom_id res chain seq x y z
N MET A 1 -20.78 8.10 -11.69
CA MET A 1 -19.65 7.72 -10.79
C MET A 1 -19.59 6.20 -10.76
N ILE A 2 -18.39 5.62 -10.88
CA ILE A 2 -18.15 4.18 -10.70
C ILE A 2 -17.24 4.05 -9.47
N HIS A 3 -17.64 3.25 -8.49
CA HIS A 3 -16.83 2.97 -7.31
C HIS A 3 -16.30 1.54 -7.38
N ILE A 4 -14.99 1.39 -7.23
CA ILE A 4 -14.31 0.08 -7.29
C ILE A 4 -13.67 -0.18 -5.93
N GLY A 5 -14.05 -1.31 -5.33
CA GLY A 5 -13.55 -1.74 -4.03
C GLY A 5 -12.87 -3.10 -4.10
N SER A 6 -12.03 -3.38 -3.10
CA SER A 6 -11.32 -4.66 -2.97
C SER A 6 -11.17 -5.06 -1.51
N PHE A 7 -11.28 -6.36 -1.23
CA PHE A 7 -11.01 -6.93 0.09
C PHE A 7 -9.53 -7.30 0.30
N SER A 8 -8.68 -7.11 -0.70
CA SER A 8 -7.27 -7.52 -0.65
C SER A 8 -6.45 -6.83 0.44
N LYS A 9 -6.83 -5.62 0.84
CA LYS A 9 -6.13 -4.83 1.87
C LYS A 9 -6.90 -4.73 3.18
N THR A 10 -8.14 -5.23 3.20
CA THR A 10 -9.05 -5.13 4.35
C THR A 10 -9.39 -6.47 4.97
N ILE A 11 -9.15 -7.58 4.26
CA ILE A 11 -9.26 -8.94 4.77
C ILE A 11 -8.02 -9.76 4.38
N SER A 12 -7.82 -10.03 3.09
CA SER A 12 -6.65 -10.76 2.59
C SER A 12 -6.53 -10.68 1.06
N PRO A 13 -5.31 -10.53 0.50
CA PRO A 13 -5.10 -10.57 -0.95
C PRO A 13 -5.45 -11.94 -1.57
N THR A 14 -5.38 -13.02 -0.78
CA THR A 14 -5.65 -14.39 -1.26
C THR A 14 -7.12 -14.63 -1.62
N LEU A 15 -8.05 -13.81 -1.11
CA LEU A 15 -9.48 -13.93 -1.41
C LEU A 15 -9.80 -13.65 -2.88
N ARG A 16 -8.98 -12.82 -3.55
CA ARG A 16 -9.22 -12.35 -4.92
C ARG A 16 -10.63 -11.78 -5.13
N LEU A 17 -11.20 -11.19 -4.08
CA LEU A 17 -12.56 -10.65 -4.07
C LEU A 17 -12.55 -9.11 -4.08
N GLY A 18 -13.38 -8.55 -4.94
CA GLY A 18 -13.64 -7.11 -5.06
C GLY A 18 -15.07 -6.86 -5.50
N PHE A 19 -15.43 -5.60 -5.64
CA PHE A 19 -16.78 -5.19 -6.04
C PHE A 19 -16.75 -3.91 -6.86
N VAL A 20 -17.78 -3.71 -7.67
CA VAL A 20 -18.03 -2.49 -8.42
C VAL A 20 -19.43 -2.00 -8.10
N VAL A 21 -19.56 -0.72 -7.73
CA VAL A 21 -20.85 -0.04 -7.61
C VAL A 21 -20.93 0.96 -8.77
N ALA A 22 -21.89 0.76 -9.66
CA ALA A 22 -22.06 1.55 -10.88
C ALA A 22 -23.53 1.92 -11.08
N PRO A 23 -23.84 2.94 -11.92
CA PRO A 23 -25.21 3.21 -12.36
C PRO A 23 -25.82 1.99 -13.03
N ALA A 24 -27.12 1.76 -12.80
CA ALA A 24 -27.84 0.59 -13.31
C ALA A 24 -27.69 0.40 -14.84
N SER A 25 -27.64 1.49 -15.59
CA SER A 25 -27.45 1.49 -17.04
C SER A 25 -26.11 0.90 -17.51
N LEU A 26 -25.10 0.84 -16.63
CA LEU A 26 -23.78 0.26 -16.95
C LEU A 26 -23.64 -1.20 -16.49
N VAL A 27 -24.56 -1.72 -15.67
CA VAL A 27 -24.48 -3.07 -15.11
C VAL A 27 -24.39 -4.15 -16.21
N PRO A 28 -25.24 -4.14 -17.26
CA PRO A 28 -25.15 -5.17 -18.30
C PRO A 28 -23.78 -5.23 -18.98
N ARG A 29 -23.13 -4.07 -19.16
CA ARG A 29 -21.80 -4.00 -19.77
C ARG A 29 -20.72 -4.55 -18.84
N PHE A 30 -20.84 -4.33 -17.53
CA PHE A 30 -19.92 -4.93 -16.56
C PHE A 30 -20.08 -6.45 -16.48
N GLU A 31 -21.31 -6.96 -16.52
CA GLU A 31 -21.59 -8.40 -16.50
C GLU A 31 -21.00 -9.11 -17.73
N GLU A 32 -21.22 -8.55 -18.92
CA GLU A 32 -20.66 -9.06 -20.18
C GLU A 32 -19.13 -9.13 -20.12
N VAL A 33 -18.49 -8.02 -19.74
CA VAL A 33 -17.02 -7.94 -19.66
C VAL A 33 -16.47 -8.88 -18.60
N ALA A 34 -17.12 -8.98 -17.44
CA ALA A 34 -16.70 -9.89 -16.38
C ALA A 34 -16.79 -11.35 -16.83
N ALA A 35 -17.88 -11.74 -17.51
CA ALA A 35 -18.05 -13.09 -18.04
C ALA A 35 -16.97 -13.47 -19.07
N CYS A 36 -16.50 -12.50 -19.87
CA CYS A 36 -15.46 -12.74 -20.89
C CYS A 36 -14.04 -12.70 -20.34
N LEU A 37 -13.73 -11.82 -19.37
CA LEU A 37 -12.36 -11.51 -18.96
C LEU A 37 -11.98 -12.06 -17.58
N ALA A 38 -12.93 -12.46 -16.75
CA ALA A 38 -12.67 -12.84 -15.37
C ALA A 38 -13.44 -14.09 -14.96
N THR A 39 -12.74 -15.05 -14.37
CA THR A 39 -13.40 -16.10 -13.60
C THR A 39 -13.99 -15.47 -12.35
N ALA A 40 -15.29 -15.63 -12.14
CA ALA A 40 -15.95 -15.17 -10.92
C ALA A 40 -15.26 -15.76 -9.68
N PRO A 41 -15.05 -14.99 -8.60
CA PRO A 41 -14.55 -15.53 -7.33
C PRO A 41 -15.44 -16.69 -6.89
N GLY A 42 -14.84 -17.76 -6.35
CA GLY A 42 -15.60 -18.95 -5.94
C GLY A 42 -16.77 -18.59 -5.01
N PRO A 43 -17.98 -19.13 -5.23
CA PRO A 43 -19.18 -18.78 -4.45
C PRO A 43 -18.99 -18.89 -2.93
N ALA A 44 -18.24 -19.90 -2.47
CA ALA A 44 -17.94 -20.09 -1.06
C ALA A 44 -17.25 -18.87 -0.41
N VAL A 45 -16.30 -18.24 -1.12
CA VAL A 45 -15.60 -17.04 -0.63
C VAL A 45 -16.53 -15.84 -0.57
N GLN A 46 -17.44 -15.71 -1.54
CA GLN A 46 -18.45 -14.65 -1.56
C GLN A 46 -19.42 -14.80 -0.38
N SER A 47 -19.96 -16.00 -0.17
CA SER A 47 -20.88 -16.30 0.93
C SER A 47 -20.24 -16.09 2.30
N ALA A 48 -19.02 -16.61 2.51
CA ALA A 48 -18.29 -16.42 3.76
C ALA A 48 -17.99 -14.94 4.04
N THR A 49 -17.65 -14.16 3.00
CA THR A 49 -17.43 -12.71 3.15
C THR A 49 -18.74 -12.00 3.51
N ALA A 50 -19.86 -12.37 2.89
CA ALA A 50 -21.16 -11.80 3.19
C ALA A 50 -21.61 -12.08 4.63
N GLU A 51 -21.42 -13.29 5.12
CA GLU A 51 -21.69 -13.68 6.52
C GLU A 51 -20.76 -12.92 7.50
N PHE A 52 -19.46 -12.88 7.22
CA PHE A 52 -18.48 -12.12 7.99
C PHE A 52 -18.81 -10.62 8.09
N MET A 53 -19.42 -10.04 7.05
CA MET A 53 -19.92 -8.67 7.07
C MET A 53 -21.23 -8.54 7.86
N ARG A 54 -22.20 -9.44 7.63
CA ARG A 54 -23.50 -9.46 8.29
C ARG A 54 -23.37 -9.55 9.80
N ASP A 55 -22.44 -10.36 10.29
CA ASP A 55 -22.18 -10.57 11.72
C ASP A 55 -21.29 -9.47 12.34
N GLY A 56 -21.03 -8.38 11.60
CA GLY A 56 -20.25 -7.22 12.06
C GLY A 56 -18.75 -7.50 12.27
N HIS A 57 -18.28 -8.71 11.95
CA HIS A 57 -16.88 -9.09 12.16
C HIS A 57 -15.93 -8.31 11.26
N TYR A 58 -16.34 -8.01 10.02
CA TYR A 58 -15.61 -7.15 9.11
C TYR A 58 -15.32 -5.77 9.70
N MET A 59 -16.35 -5.09 10.21
CA MET A 59 -16.20 -3.75 10.78
C MET A 59 -15.32 -3.75 12.04
N ARG A 60 -15.43 -4.78 12.89
CA ARG A 60 -14.56 -4.96 14.06
C ARG A 60 -13.10 -5.16 13.65
N HIS A 61 -12.86 -6.02 12.66
CA HIS A 61 -11.53 -6.26 12.11
C HIS A 61 -10.93 -4.98 11.52
N LEU A 62 -11.68 -4.27 10.68
CA LEU A 62 -11.25 -3.01 10.07
C LEU A 62 -10.84 -1.96 11.09
N ARG A 63 -11.64 -1.73 12.14
CA ARG A 63 -11.31 -0.77 13.21
C ARG A 63 -10.01 -1.15 13.92
N ARG A 64 -9.83 -2.44 14.22
CA ARG A 64 -8.60 -2.96 14.83
C ARG A 64 -7.39 -2.74 13.91
N MET A 65 -7.50 -3.08 12.63
CA MET A 65 -6.41 -2.94 11.65
C MET A 65 -6.07 -1.48 11.40
N LYS A 66 -7.06 -0.59 11.27
CA LYS A 66 -6.83 0.85 11.12
C LYS A 66 -6.00 1.42 12.27
N ARG A 67 -6.31 1.03 13.52
CA ARG A 67 -5.53 1.45 14.69
C ARG A 67 -4.08 0.94 14.64
N ILE A 68 -3.88 -0.33 14.27
CA ILE A 68 -2.54 -0.93 14.18
C ILE A 68 -1.71 -0.26 13.08
N TYR A 69 -2.28 -0.10 11.88
CA TYR A 69 -1.56 0.53 10.77
C TYR A 69 -1.29 2.02 11.01
N ALA A 70 -2.21 2.74 11.66
CA ALA A 70 -1.95 4.12 12.08
C ALA A 70 -0.78 4.21 13.08
N SER A 71 -0.75 3.33 14.08
CA SER A 71 0.36 3.25 15.04
C SER A 71 1.70 3.03 14.34
N ARG A 72 1.77 2.05 13.44
CA ARG A 72 2.98 1.73 12.67
C ARG A 72 3.40 2.86 11.73
N SER A 73 2.44 3.48 11.03
CA SER A 73 2.70 4.61 10.14
C SER A 73 3.29 5.79 10.92
N ASN A 74 2.70 6.12 12.07
CA ASN A 74 3.17 7.22 12.91
C ASN A 74 4.56 6.93 13.49
N ALA A 75 4.81 5.70 13.95
CA ALA A 75 6.13 5.31 14.46
C ALA A 75 7.22 5.39 13.38
N LEU A 76 6.92 4.92 12.16
CA LEU A 76 7.83 5.00 11.01
C LEU A 76 8.10 6.46 10.63
N MET A 77 7.05 7.27 10.51
CA MET A 77 7.19 8.69 10.19
C MET A 77 8.04 9.42 11.23
N ALA A 78 7.70 9.30 12.52
CA ALA A 78 8.44 9.96 13.60
C ALA A 78 9.93 9.59 13.61
N THR A 79 10.25 8.31 13.33
CA THR A 79 11.64 7.85 13.26
C THR A 79 12.40 8.46 12.08
N LEU A 80 11.75 8.65 10.94
CA LEU A 80 12.35 9.24 9.73
C LEU A 80 12.44 10.77 9.82
N GLU A 81 11.42 11.43 10.37
CA GLU A 81 11.40 12.87 10.65
C GLU A 81 12.52 13.27 11.60
N ALA A 82 12.76 12.48 12.66
CA ALA A 82 13.88 12.67 13.58
C ALA A 82 15.26 12.57 12.90
N LYS A 83 15.32 11.98 11.70
CA LYS A 83 16.53 11.91 10.86
C LYS A 83 16.59 12.99 9.78
N GLY A 84 15.63 13.93 9.78
CA GLY A 84 15.55 15.05 8.86
C GLY A 84 14.90 14.73 7.51
N PHE A 85 14.21 13.60 7.37
CA PHE A 85 13.49 13.28 6.13
C PHE A 85 12.10 13.91 6.10
N GLU A 86 11.69 14.40 4.92
CA GLU A 86 10.30 14.77 4.65
C GLU A 86 9.50 13.50 4.33
N VAL A 87 8.47 13.21 5.13
CA VAL A 87 7.63 12.03 4.99
C VAL A 87 6.16 12.38 5.13
N TYR A 88 5.28 11.60 4.49
CA TYR A 88 3.84 11.73 4.66
C TYR A 88 3.11 10.39 4.49
N PRO A 89 1.96 10.18 5.15
CA PRO A 89 1.20 8.95 5.06
C PRO A 89 0.48 8.82 3.71
N SER A 90 0.42 7.60 3.17
CA SER A 90 -0.30 7.27 1.93
C SER A 90 -0.91 5.86 2.03
N GLY A 91 -2.14 5.78 2.54
CA GLY A 91 -2.84 4.51 2.71
C GLY A 91 -2.11 3.55 3.65
N LEU A 92 -1.60 2.43 3.11
CA LEU A 92 -0.79 1.43 3.83
C LEU A 92 0.72 1.62 3.59
N ALA A 93 1.14 2.81 3.21
CA ALA A 93 2.53 3.18 3.01
C ALA A 93 2.84 4.55 3.61
N VAL A 94 4.13 4.81 3.85
CA VAL A 94 4.70 6.13 4.09
C VAL A 94 5.52 6.50 2.86
N VAL A 95 5.31 7.70 2.33
CA VAL A 95 6.15 8.26 1.28
C VAL A 95 7.26 9.05 1.95
N LEU A 96 8.50 8.78 1.56
CA LEU A 96 9.68 9.57 1.91
C LEU A 96 10.15 10.31 0.67
N ARG A 97 10.29 11.64 0.75
CA ARG A 97 10.87 12.43 -0.34
C ARG A 97 12.39 12.41 -0.28
N LEU A 98 13.00 12.27 -1.44
CA LEU A 98 14.44 12.45 -1.61
C LEU A 98 14.70 13.82 -2.26
N ALA A 99 15.94 14.29 -2.17
CA ALA A 99 16.35 15.50 -2.87
C ALA A 99 16.16 15.35 -4.39
N ASP A 100 15.90 16.47 -5.06
CA ASP A 100 15.76 16.49 -6.52
C ASP A 100 17.06 15.97 -7.18
N GLY A 101 16.91 15.12 -8.21
CA GLY A 101 18.03 14.53 -8.94
C GLY A 101 18.56 13.20 -8.39
N VAL A 102 18.19 12.81 -7.16
CA VAL A 102 18.59 11.51 -6.59
C VAL A 102 17.91 10.36 -7.35
N ASP A 103 18.67 9.34 -7.75
CA ASP A 103 18.12 8.15 -8.42
C ASP A 103 17.54 7.16 -7.39
N ASP A 104 16.26 7.31 -7.09
CA ASP A 104 15.53 6.44 -6.15
C ASP A 104 15.51 4.96 -6.59
N LYS A 105 15.56 4.68 -7.90
CA LYS A 105 15.62 3.31 -8.44
C LYS A 105 16.93 2.65 -8.10
N LYS A 106 18.04 3.40 -8.11
CA LYS A 106 19.35 2.90 -7.68
C LYS A 106 19.34 2.58 -6.19
N ILE A 107 18.85 3.50 -5.35
CA ILE A 107 18.72 3.27 -3.90
C ILE A 107 17.90 2.01 -3.62
N VAL A 108 16.75 1.85 -4.27
CA VAL A 108 15.89 0.66 -4.11
C VAL A 108 16.62 -0.63 -4.51
N ARG A 109 17.34 -0.62 -5.64
CA ARG A 109 18.09 -1.79 -6.10
C ARG A 109 19.12 -2.24 -5.06
N GLU A 110 19.86 -1.29 -4.50
CA GLU A 110 20.89 -1.56 -3.50
C GLU A 110 20.29 -1.96 -2.14
N ALA A 111 19.10 -1.43 -1.79
CA ALA A 111 18.43 -1.68 -0.52
C ALA A 111 18.18 -3.18 -0.24
N TYR A 112 17.94 -3.98 -1.29
CA TYR A 112 17.72 -5.42 -1.15
C TYR A 112 18.91 -6.14 -0.51
N ALA A 113 20.14 -5.74 -0.83
CA ALA A 113 21.35 -6.32 -0.22
C ALA A 113 21.44 -6.02 1.29
N TYR A 114 20.73 -5.00 1.77
CA TYR A 114 20.64 -4.61 3.18
C TYR A 114 19.38 -5.17 3.88
N GLY A 115 18.64 -6.08 3.23
CA GLY A 115 17.40 -6.65 3.76
C GLY A 115 16.22 -5.68 3.78
N LEU A 116 16.28 -4.62 2.97
CA LEU A 116 15.24 -3.62 2.84
C LEU A 116 14.60 -3.72 1.46
N ALA A 117 13.28 -3.53 1.37
CA ALA A 117 12.54 -3.59 0.10
C ALA A 117 11.62 -2.37 -0.09
N PRO A 118 12.16 -1.14 -0.12
CA PRO A 118 11.39 0.04 -0.48
C PRO A 118 10.94 0.00 -1.95
N GLY A 119 9.86 0.69 -2.30
CA GLY A 119 9.48 0.95 -3.70
C GLY A 119 10.00 2.31 -4.17
N PRO A 120 10.40 2.50 -5.44
CA PRO A 120 10.78 3.81 -5.95
C PRO A 120 9.53 4.63 -6.24
N LEU A 121 9.46 5.87 -5.74
CA LEU A 121 8.33 6.78 -5.94
C LEU A 121 8.25 7.26 -7.39
N SER A 122 9.40 7.44 -8.05
CA SER A 122 9.48 7.92 -9.43
C SER A 122 8.61 7.15 -10.42
N ARG A 123 8.44 5.83 -10.21
CA ARG A 123 7.63 4.95 -11.07
C ARG A 123 6.12 5.20 -11.00
N TRP A 124 5.65 5.99 -10.05
CA TRP A 124 4.23 6.23 -9.83
C TRP A 124 3.71 7.50 -10.52
N TYR A 125 4.59 8.22 -11.21
CA TYR A 125 4.24 9.39 -12.02
C TYR A 125 3.94 8.98 -13.47
N CYS A 126 2.91 9.58 -14.06
CA CYS A 126 2.58 9.39 -15.48
C CYS A 126 3.42 10.26 -16.42
N SER A 127 4.04 11.32 -15.92
CA SER A 127 4.83 12.27 -16.70
C SER A 127 6.17 12.54 -16.01
N GLU A 128 7.23 12.58 -16.80
CA GLU A 128 8.58 12.90 -16.33
C GLU A 128 8.67 14.33 -15.77
N ALA A 129 7.90 15.27 -16.31
CA ALA A 129 7.94 16.67 -15.91
C ALA A 129 7.47 16.92 -14.45
N THR A 130 6.63 16.02 -13.91
CA THR A 130 6.15 16.11 -12.52
C THR A 130 6.79 15.08 -11.60
N GLN A 131 7.67 14.24 -12.15
CA GLN A 131 8.30 13.14 -11.43
C GLN A 131 9.11 13.66 -10.25
N ARG A 132 8.94 13.02 -9.10
CA ARG A 132 9.74 13.27 -7.90
C ARG A 132 10.43 12.00 -7.46
N SER A 133 11.66 12.16 -6.98
CA SER A 133 12.42 11.08 -6.37
C SER A 133 11.96 10.85 -4.94
N GLY A 134 11.80 9.59 -4.57
CA GLY A 134 11.34 9.23 -3.24
C GLY A 134 11.21 7.74 -3.04
N LEU A 135 10.85 7.34 -1.83
CA LEU A 135 10.66 5.95 -1.46
C LEU A 135 9.24 5.73 -0.96
N LEU A 136 8.62 4.64 -1.38
CA LEU A 136 7.38 4.10 -0.84
C LEU A 136 7.72 3.00 0.15
N LEU A 137 7.37 3.23 1.42
CA LEU A 137 7.68 2.35 2.53
C LEU A 137 6.39 1.68 3.01
N GLY A 138 6.25 0.37 2.80
CA GLY A 138 5.05 -0.37 3.21
C GLY A 138 4.91 -0.45 4.74
N VAL A 139 3.71 -0.14 5.26
CA VAL A 139 3.37 -0.14 6.69
C VAL A 139 2.77 -1.47 7.16
N ALA A 140 2.11 -2.20 6.24
CA ALA A 140 1.37 -3.41 6.58
C ALA A 140 2.24 -4.53 7.17
N THR A 141 3.48 -4.66 6.69
CA THR A 141 4.44 -5.69 7.09
C THR A 141 5.51 -5.19 8.07
N THR A 142 5.41 -3.93 8.52
CA THR A 142 6.39 -3.33 9.43
C THR A 142 6.34 -3.98 10.81
N ILE A 143 7.52 -4.33 11.33
CA ILE A 143 7.72 -4.80 12.71
C ILE A 143 8.27 -3.62 13.52
N GLU A 144 7.47 -3.07 14.43
CA GLU A 144 7.81 -1.84 15.18
C GLU A 144 9.16 -1.96 15.92
N ARG A 145 9.48 -3.12 16.49
CA ARG A 145 10.75 -3.36 17.18
C ARG A 145 11.99 -3.27 16.27
N GLN A 146 11.80 -3.45 14.97
CA GLN A 146 12.89 -3.39 13.98
C GLN A 146 12.99 -2.02 13.31
N LEU A 147 12.01 -1.12 13.53
CA LEU A 147 11.95 0.19 12.88
C LEU A 147 13.22 1.02 13.07
N PRO A 148 13.80 1.18 14.27
CA PRO A 148 15.00 2.00 14.45
C PRO A 148 16.16 1.52 13.58
N ASN A 149 16.52 0.23 13.70
CA ASN A 149 17.60 -0.38 12.91
C ASN A 149 17.34 -0.32 11.39
N ALA A 150 16.10 -0.55 10.95
CA ALA A 150 15.74 -0.46 9.54
C ALA A 150 15.88 0.99 9.01
N CYS A 151 15.45 1.98 9.79
CA CYS A 151 15.58 3.40 9.43
C CYS A 151 17.03 3.86 9.46
N ASP A 152 17.86 3.34 10.37
CA ASP A 152 19.30 3.62 10.41
C ASP A 152 20.00 3.11 9.14
N ARG A 153 19.74 1.85 8.77
CA ARG A 153 20.24 1.27 7.53
C ARG A 153 19.78 2.04 6.31
N LEU A 154 18.50 2.42 6.27
CA LEU A 154 17.95 3.21 5.16
C LEU A 154 18.63 4.58 5.06
N HIS A 155 18.82 5.26 6.18
CA HIS A 155 19.48 6.56 6.23
C HIS A 155 20.93 6.49 5.72
N GLN A 156 21.70 5.48 6.15
CA GLN A 156 23.06 5.24 5.66
C GLN A 156 23.08 4.96 4.15
N LEU A 157 22.12 4.16 3.67
CA LEU A 157 21.99 3.84 2.25
C LEU A 157 21.69 5.08 1.42
N ILE A 158 20.73 5.89 1.85
CA ILE A 158 20.36 7.14 1.16
C ILE A 158 21.59 8.05 1.09
N ARG A 159 22.33 8.25 2.19
CA ARG A 159 23.54 9.08 2.21
C ARG A 159 24.67 8.58 1.31
N LYS A 160 24.74 7.27 1.05
CA LYS A 160 25.77 6.66 0.19
C LYS A 160 25.47 6.86 -1.30
N PHE A 161 24.19 7.01 -1.66
CA PHE A 161 23.72 6.96 -3.04
C PHE A 161 22.93 8.21 -3.49
N SER A 162 22.80 9.20 -2.60
CA SER A 162 22.40 10.57 -2.91
C SER A 162 23.63 11.41 -3.15
#